data_AF-A0A3C1D7N8-F1
#
_entry.id   AF-A0A3C1D7N8-F1
#
_cell.length_a   1.000
_cell.length_b   1.000
_cell.length_c   1.000
_cell.angle_alpha   90.00
_cell.angle_beta   90.00
_cell.angle_gamma   90.00
#
_symmetry.space_group_name_H-M   'P 1'
#
loop_
_entity.id
_entity.type
_entity.pdbx_description
1 polymer ?
#
loop_
_entity_poly.entity_id
_entity_poly.type
_entity_poly.pdbx_seq_one_letter_code
_entity_poly.pdbx_strand_id
1 'polypeptide(L)' 'MATDRITLTIPGPDGDREVGLSSPDRVLWPAVGITKRELAEYLLAVAGPFLAA' A
#
# COMPACT_ATOMS: atom_id res chain seq x y z
N MET A 1 15.22 -11.85 -12.47
CA MET A 1 14.82 -12.23 -11.10
C MET A 1 13.39 -11.77 -10.85
N ALA A 2 12.55 -12.59 -10.22
CA ALA A 2 11.22 -12.14 -9.84
C ALA A 2 11.36 -11.02 -8.81
N THR A 3 10.71 -9.89 -9.05
CA THR A 3 10.67 -8.79 -8.08
C THR A 3 9.72 -9.18 -6.94
N ASP A 4 10.14 -9.01 -5.69
CA ASP A 4 9.32 -9.32 -4.52
C ASP A 4 7.93 -8.67 -4.62
N ARG A 5 6.92 -9.43 -4.20
CA ARG A 5 5.52 -9.04 -4.25
C ARG A 5 4.79 -9.55 -3.02
N ILE A 6 4.01 -8.69 -2.38
CA ILE A 6 3.08 -9.05 -1.31
C ILE A 6 1.64 -8.87 -1.79
N THR A 7 0.69 -9.50 -1.12
CA THR A 7 -0.75 -9.26 -1.34
C THR A 7 -1.30 -8.45 -0.18
N LEU A 8 -2.07 -7.41 -0.49
CA LEU A 8 -2.77 -6.57 0.47
C LEU A 8 -4.28 -6.83 0.36
N THR A 9 -4.92 -7.07 1.49
CA THR A 9 -6.38 -7.08 1.60
C THR A 9 -6.87 -5.65 1.80
N ILE A 10 -7.74 -5.16 0.92
CA ILE A 10 -8.26 -3.79 0.92
C ILE A 10 -9.77 -3.81 1.14
N PRO A 11 -10.29 -3.23 2.24
CA PRO A 11 -11.72 -3.09 2.45
C PRO A 11 -12.36 -2.18 1.39
N GLY A 12 -13.55 -2.53 0.92
CA GLY A 12 -14.31 -1.77 -0.06
C GLY A 12 -15.83 -1.90 0.13
N PRO A 13 -16.64 -1.12 -0.61
CA PRO A 13 -18.09 -1.14 -0.49
C PRO A 13 -18.72 -2.49 -0.85
N ASP A 14 -18.06 -3.26 -1.73
CA ASP A 14 -18.50 -4.59 -2.17
C ASP A 14 -17.79 -5.73 -1.41
N GLY A 15 -17.17 -5.40 -0.26
CA GLY A 15 -16.33 -6.31 0.52
C GLY A 15 -14.83 -6.15 0.26
N ASP A 16 -14.04 -7.03 0.87
CA ASP A 16 -12.58 -7.02 0.78
C ASP A 16 -12.10 -7.45 -0.61
N ARG A 17 -11.05 -6.79 -1.11
CA ARG A 17 -10.36 -7.17 -2.36
C ARG A 17 -8.87 -7.39 -2.15
N GLU A 18 -8.31 -8.35 -2.87
CA GLU A 18 -6.89 -8.65 -2.85
C GLU A 18 -6.13 -7.86 -3.93
N VAL A 19 -5.10 -7.12 -3.53
CA VAL A 19 -4.26 -6.32 -4.43
C VAL A 19 -2.79 -6.64 -4.21
N GLY A 20 -2.12 -7.10 -5.26
CA GLY A 20 -0.69 -7.41 -5.18
C GLY A 20 0.20 -6.17 -5.30
N LEU A 21 1.03 -5.89 -4.30
CA LEU A 21 2.03 -4.82 -4.26
C LEU A 21 3.42 -5.34 -4.66
N SER A 22 3.92 -4.89 -5.81
CA SER A 22 5.29 -5.20 -6.27
C SER A 22 6.34 -4.27 -5.66
N SER A 23 7.58 -4.74 -5.55
CA SER A 23 8.73 -4.00 -5.00
C SER A 23 8.41 -3.34 -3.66
N PRO A 24 7.87 -4.08 -2.67
CA PRO A 24 7.41 -3.50 -1.41
C PRO A 24 8.53 -2.73 -0.70
N ASP A 25 9.76 -3.21 -0.78
CA ASP A 25 10.91 -2.65 -0.08
C ASP A 25 11.64 -1.56 -0.90
N ARG A 26 11.10 -1.17 -2.06
CA ARG A 26 11.62 -0.03 -2.82
C ARG A 26 11.43 1.24 -1.98
N VAL A 27 12.53 1.89 -1.63
CA VAL A 27 12.54 3.22 -1.02
C VAL A 27 12.03 4.26 -2.02
N LEU A 28 10.96 4.97 -1.67
CA LEU A 28 10.35 6.04 -2.48
C LEU A 28 10.80 7.43 -2.02
N TRP A 29 11.07 7.62 -0.73
CA TRP A 29 11.62 8.86 -0.19
C TRP A 29 12.97 8.60 0.50
N PRO A 30 14.08 8.66 -0.26
CA PRO A 30 15.41 8.31 0.26
C PRO A 30 15.85 9.14 1.46
N ALA A 31 15.46 10.42 1.51
CA ALA A 31 15.85 11.32 2.60
C ALA A 31 15.34 10.87 4.00
N VAL A 32 14.25 10.09 4.05
CA VAL A 32 13.62 9.63 5.30
C VAL A 32 13.40 8.11 5.33
N GLY A 33 13.90 7.38 4.33
CA GLY A 33 13.86 5.92 4.28
C GLY A 33 12.49 5.29 3.97
N ILE A 34 11.46 6.07 3.65
CA ILE A 34 10.09 5.53 3.45
C ILE A 34 10.01 4.67 2.18
N THR A 35 9.47 3.47 2.34
CA THR A 35 9.27 2.43 1.34
C THR A 35 7.90 2.49 0.68
N LYS A 36 7.74 1.78 -0.45
CA LYS A 36 6.47 1.62 -1.15
C LYS A 36 5.43 0.89 -0.29
N ARG A 37 5.85 -0.07 0.53
CA ARG A 37 4.98 -0.77 1.48
C ARG A 37 4.41 0.20 2.52
N GLU A 38 5.26 0.98 3.17
CA GLU A 38 4.84 1.94 4.19
C GLU A 38 3.86 2.99 3.63
N LEU A 39 4.07 3.43 2.38
CA LEU A 39 3.10 4.30 1.71
C LEU A 39 1.73 3.62 1.53
N ALA A 40 1.71 2.36 1.08
CA ALA A 40 0.47 1.63 0.88
C ALA A 40 -0.27 1.40 2.21
N GLU A 41 0.45 1.06 3.27
CA GLU A 41 -0.09 0.89 4.63
C GLU A 41 -0.65 2.20 5.18
N TYR A 42 0.07 3.32 5.00
CA TYR A 42 -0.42 4.65 5.39
C TYR A 42 -1.71 5.02 4.65
N LEU A 43 -1.76 4.83 3.33
CA LEU A 43 -2.94 5.12 2.53
C LEU A 43 -4.14 4.26 2.96
N LEU A 44 -3.94 2.98 3.30
CA LEU A 44 -4.99 2.14 3.88
C LEU A 44 -5.48 2.69 5.23
N ALA A 45 -4.56 3.08 6.10
CA ALA A 45 -4.90 3.60 7.43
C ALA A 45 -5.74 4.89 7.36
N VAL A 46 -5.51 5.75 6.37
CA VAL A 46 -6.23 7.03 6.20
C VAL A 46 -7.34 6.98 5.14
N ALA A 47 -7.59 5.83 4.50
CA ALA A 47 -8.46 5.72 3.34
C ALA A 47 -9.88 6.25 3.58
N GLY A 48 -10.46 5.94 4.75
CA GLY A 48 -11.82 6.34 5.13
C GLY A 48 -12.04 7.86 5.03
N PRO A 49 -11.36 8.67 5.86
CA PRO A 49 -11.48 10.13 5.78
C PRO A 49 -10.95 10.70 4.46
N PHE A 50 -9.92 10.10 3.86
CA PHE A 50 -9.34 10.59 2.60
C PHE A 50 -10.32 10.51 1.42
N LEU A 51 -11.13 9.44 1.33
CA LEU A 51 -12.10 9.23 0.26
C LEU A 51 -13.46 9.91 0.50
N ALA A 52 -13.73 10.33 1.74
CA ALA A 52 -14.95 11.04 2.09
C ALA A 52 -14.89 12.56 1.82
N ALA A 53 -13.72 13.07 1.42
CA ALA A 53 -13.45 14.49 1.17
C ALA A 53 -13.81 14.95 -0.25
#